data_AF-A0A562EQD5-F1
#
_entry.id   AF-A0A562EQD5-F1
#
_cell.length_a   1.000
_cell.length_b   1.000
_cell.length_c   1.000
_cell.angle_alpha   90.00
_cell.angle_beta   90.00
_cell.angle_gamma   90.00
#
_symmetry.space_group_name_H-M   'P 1'
#
loop_
_entity.id
_entity.type
_entity.pdbx_description
1 polymer ?
#
loop_
_entity_poly.entity_id
_entity_poly.type
_entity_poly.pdbx_seq_one_letter_code
_entity_poly.pdbx_strand_id
1 'polypeptide(L)'
;MPTIRENVVILKAAEIESVTVIPDSAVVSVGQPSDGAPRINHHMDVISVLFKAGRHKTREVAEKFNDVTGGKGHEYAPQGGSGGTPRELNFFFGIRVKWKSGGETVLYLGQGSNGPRNNWWIGAPQIEAGDSARITLPSGQVLKIEGASPEEDLGAPFDILDKVVPDQFKGLADLIGKPLLKELFGQVNLFRFST
;
A
#
# COMPACT_ATOMS: atom_id res chain seq x y z
N MET A 1 6.86 22.64 -10.34
CA MET A 1 8.09 21.91 -9.95
C MET A 1 7.69 20.57 -9.34
N PRO A 2 8.45 19.49 -9.60
CA PRO A 2 8.29 18.23 -8.88
C PRO A 2 8.43 18.47 -7.38
N THR A 3 7.54 17.88 -6.58
CA THR A 3 7.57 18.00 -5.11
C THR A 3 7.53 16.63 -4.48
N ILE A 4 8.35 16.45 -3.44
CA ILE A 4 8.28 15.27 -2.60
C ILE A 4 6.95 15.27 -1.83
N ARG A 5 6.31 14.11 -1.74
CA ARG A 5 5.05 13.93 -1.01
C ARG A 5 5.15 12.70 -0.13
N GLU A 6 4.37 12.72 0.94
CA GLU A 6 4.19 11.55 1.81
C GLU A 6 3.09 10.67 1.22
N ASN A 7 3.39 9.38 1.05
CA ASN A 7 2.46 8.41 0.52
C ASN A 7 2.35 7.27 1.50
N VAL A 8 1.16 7.09 2.07
CA VAL A 8 0.89 6.05 3.05
C VAL A 8 -0.07 5.02 2.47
N VAL A 9 0.24 3.76 2.70
CA VAL A 9 -0.62 2.59 2.46
C VAL A 9 -0.66 1.76 3.74
N ILE A 10 -1.81 1.17 4.03
CA ILE A 10 -2.01 0.34 5.21
C ILE A 10 -2.35 -1.08 4.77
N LEU A 11 -1.74 -2.06 5.43
CA LEU A 11 -2.14 -3.46 5.38
C LEU A 11 -2.70 -3.83 6.75
N LYS A 12 -3.84 -4.52 6.79
CA LYS A 12 -4.42 -5.07 8.02
C LYS A 12 -4.61 -6.56 7.87
N ALA A 13 -3.94 -7.35 8.70
CA ALA A 13 -3.99 -8.80 8.65
C ALA A 13 -3.54 -9.39 9.98
N ALA A 14 -4.37 -10.24 10.59
CA ALA A 14 -3.97 -10.98 11.79
C ALA A 14 -2.94 -12.07 11.46
N GLU A 15 -2.87 -12.48 10.20
CA GLU A 15 -2.05 -13.57 9.66
C GLU A 15 -0.63 -13.15 9.31
N ILE A 16 -0.34 -11.85 9.26
CA ILE A 16 1.02 -11.35 9.01
C ILE A 16 1.86 -11.45 10.29
N GLU A 17 3.03 -12.07 10.18
CA GLU A 17 4.03 -12.13 11.23
C GLU A 17 4.97 -10.92 11.17
N SER A 18 5.45 -10.59 9.97
CA SER A 18 6.32 -9.42 9.75
C SER A 18 6.30 -8.97 8.29
N VAL A 19 6.69 -7.71 8.07
CA VAL A 19 6.87 -7.14 6.73
C VAL A 19 8.22 -6.45 6.65
N THR A 20 8.93 -6.65 5.55
CA THR A 20 10.16 -5.93 5.23
C THR A 20 10.09 -5.34 3.83
N VAL A 21 10.77 -4.22 3.60
CA VAL A 21 10.90 -3.63 2.26
C VAL A 21 11.94 -4.42 1.49
N ILE A 22 11.68 -4.69 0.21
CA ILE A 22 12.69 -5.27 -0.68
C ILE A 22 13.63 -4.13 -1.10
N PRO A 23 14.94 -4.22 -0.78
CA PRO A 23 15.92 -3.21 -1.18
C PRO A 23 15.89 -2.95 -2.68
N ASP A 24 16.05 -1.69 -3.07
CA ASP A 24 16.14 -1.23 -4.48
C ASP A 24 14.95 -1.62 -5.38
N SER A 25 13.82 -2.03 -4.79
CA SER A 25 12.60 -2.39 -5.52
C SER A 25 11.73 -1.19 -5.92
N ALA A 26 12.03 0.00 -5.38
CA ALA A 26 11.23 1.18 -5.62
C ALA A 26 11.49 1.73 -7.04
N VAL A 27 10.42 1.88 -7.82
CA VAL A 27 10.45 2.51 -9.14
C VAL A 27 9.59 3.75 -9.08
N VAL A 28 10.18 4.91 -9.36
CA VAL A 28 9.52 6.21 -9.32
C VAL A 28 9.53 6.83 -10.71
N SER A 29 8.46 7.52 -11.08
CA SER A 29 8.36 8.21 -12.36
C SER A 29 9.53 9.16 -12.62
N VAL A 30 9.98 9.19 -13.88
CA VAL A 30 11.12 10.01 -14.31
C VAL A 30 10.90 11.48 -13.95
N GLY A 31 11.93 12.12 -13.41
CA GLY A 31 11.91 13.53 -13.00
C GLY A 31 11.16 13.81 -11.69
N GLN A 32 10.63 12.80 -11.01
CA GLN A 32 10.08 12.96 -9.66
C GLN A 32 11.15 12.69 -8.58
N PRO A 33 11.15 13.46 -7.47
CA PRO A 33 12.02 13.20 -6.34
C PRO A 33 11.54 12.00 -5.52
N SER A 34 12.45 11.34 -4.82
CA SER A 34 12.16 10.37 -3.75
C SER A 34 13.18 10.49 -2.63
N ASP A 35 12.80 10.12 -1.41
CA ASP A 35 13.65 10.18 -0.23
C ASP A 35 13.72 8.81 0.47
N GLY A 36 14.83 8.12 0.24
CA GLY A 36 15.14 6.84 0.86
C GLY A 36 14.22 5.69 0.48
N ALA A 37 14.39 4.57 1.16
CA ALA A 37 13.50 3.41 1.05
C ALA A 37 12.17 3.67 1.78
N PRO A 38 11.08 2.99 1.38
CA PRO A 38 9.86 2.95 2.18
C PRO A 38 10.13 2.58 3.64
N ARG A 39 9.39 3.16 4.57
CA ARG A 39 9.51 2.92 6.01
C ARG A 39 8.29 2.16 6.49
N ILE A 40 8.50 1.08 7.23
CA ILE A 40 7.45 0.24 7.78
C ILE A 40 7.24 0.59 9.25
N ASN A 41 5.98 0.75 9.66
CA ASN A 41 5.58 0.69 11.05
C ASN A 41 4.67 -0.53 11.24
N HIS A 42 4.86 -1.25 12.34
CA HIS A 42 4.08 -2.44 12.65
C HIS A 42 3.46 -2.30 14.03
N HIS A 43 2.15 -2.42 14.13
CA HIS A 43 1.41 -2.36 15.38
C HIS A 43 0.27 -3.39 15.38
N MET A 44 0.51 -4.51 16.07
CA MET A 44 -0.41 -5.66 16.15
C MET A 44 -0.73 -6.26 14.76
N ASP A 45 -1.96 -6.13 14.28
CA ASP A 45 -2.42 -6.60 12.97
C ASP A 45 -2.39 -5.49 11.90
N VAL A 46 -1.91 -4.29 12.24
CA VAL A 46 -1.87 -3.12 11.35
C VAL A 46 -0.43 -2.80 10.98
N ILE A 47 -0.16 -2.76 9.69
CA ILE A 47 1.14 -2.40 9.12
C ILE A 47 0.95 -1.16 8.26
N SER A 48 1.71 -0.11 8.53
CA SER A 48 1.75 1.06 7.67
C SER A 48 3.06 1.12 6.91
N VAL A 49 2.99 1.55 5.66
CA VAL A 49 4.18 1.80 4.84
C VAL A 49 4.12 3.24 4.36
N LEU A 50 5.12 4.03 4.76
CA LEU A 50 5.33 5.40 4.32
C LEU A 50 6.42 5.41 3.25
N PHE A 51 6.09 5.92 2.06
CA PHE A 51 7.07 6.18 1.03
C PHE A 51 7.04 7.65 0.60
N LYS A 52 8.20 8.31 0.68
CA LYS A 52 8.35 9.71 0.30
C LYS A 52 8.78 9.80 -1.16
N ALA A 53 7.84 10.13 -2.03
CA ALA A 53 8.06 10.23 -3.46
C ALA A 53 7.12 11.24 -4.11
N GLY A 54 7.59 11.88 -5.18
CA GLY A 54 6.78 12.73 -6.03
C GLY A 54 5.76 11.92 -6.82
N ARG A 55 4.71 12.62 -7.29
CA ARG A 55 3.61 12.01 -8.04
C ARG A 55 3.61 12.55 -9.46
N HIS A 56 3.89 11.68 -10.41
CA HIS A 56 3.71 11.94 -11.83
C HIS A 56 3.28 10.64 -12.49
N LYS A 57 2.08 10.59 -13.05
CA LYS A 57 1.58 9.38 -13.70
C LYS A 57 2.42 9.08 -14.91
N THR A 58 3.01 7.89 -14.93
CA THR A 58 3.72 7.41 -16.11
C THR A 58 3.26 6.02 -16.46
N ARG A 59 3.20 5.78 -17.76
CA ARG A 59 2.92 4.46 -18.32
C ARG A 59 4.08 3.51 -18.03
N GLU A 60 5.33 3.98 -18.08
CA GLU A 60 6.49 3.11 -17.87
C GLU A 60 6.53 2.50 -16.46
N VAL A 61 6.13 3.25 -15.43
CA VAL A 61 6.04 2.72 -14.06
C VAL A 61 4.93 1.68 -13.95
N ALA A 62 3.78 1.91 -14.60
CA ALA A 62 2.69 0.94 -14.61
C ALA A 62 3.09 -0.35 -15.34
N GLU A 63 3.71 -0.26 -16.51
CA GLU A 63 4.18 -1.44 -17.25
C GLU A 63 5.16 -2.28 -16.43
N LYS A 64 6.12 -1.64 -15.75
CA LYS A 64 7.04 -2.35 -14.83
C LYS A 64 6.33 -3.00 -13.66
N PHE A 65 5.34 -2.34 -13.07
CA PHE A 65 4.51 -2.94 -12.03
C PHE A 65 3.79 -4.18 -12.58
N ASN A 66 3.19 -4.06 -13.76
CA ASN A 66 2.45 -5.14 -14.39
C ASN A 66 3.33 -6.35 -14.72
N ASP A 67 4.56 -6.11 -15.15
CA ASP A 67 5.53 -7.17 -15.45
C ASP A 67 5.92 -7.96 -14.20
N VAL A 68 6.10 -7.29 -13.05
CA VAL A 68 6.54 -7.96 -11.80
C VAL A 68 5.40 -8.64 -11.03
N THR A 69 4.16 -8.22 -11.25
CA THR A 69 2.97 -8.78 -10.60
C THR A 69 2.35 -9.93 -11.39
N GLY A 70 2.61 -10.01 -12.71
CA GLY A 70 1.94 -10.93 -13.63
C GLY A 70 0.78 -10.30 -14.41
N GLY A 71 0.48 -9.01 -14.18
CA GLY A 71 -0.46 -8.24 -14.97
C GLY A 71 -1.92 -8.53 -14.64
N LYS A 72 -2.78 -8.41 -15.67
CA LYS A 72 -4.23 -8.54 -15.55
C LYS A 72 -4.61 -9.91 -14.94
N GLY A 73 -5.26 -9.87 -13.78
CA GLY A 73 -5.62 -11.07 -13.01
C GLY A 73 -4.81 -11.24 -11.73
N HIS A 74 -3.72 -10.50 -11.57
CA HIS A 74 -2.81 -10.57 -10.43
C HIS A 74 -2.67 -9.25 -9.67
N GLU A 75 -3.53 -8.31 -10.00
CA GLU A 75 -3.49 -6.93 -9.53
C GLU A 75 -4.86 -6.49 -9.05
N TYR A 76 -4.86 -5.82 -7.92
CA TYR A 76 -6.08 -5.39 -7.27
C TYR A 76 -5.95 -3.96 -6.78
N ALA A 77 -6.98 -3.17 -7.09
CA ALA A 77 -7.20 -1.87 -6.46
C ALA A 77 -8.68 -1.79 -6.12
N PRO A 78 -9.05 -1.67 -4.83
CA PRO A 78 -10.45 -1.68 -4.40
C PRO A 78 -11.28 -0.53 -4.98
N GLN A 79 -10.62 0.53 -5.43
CA GLN A 79 -11.25 1.69 -6.09
C GLN A 79 -10.70 1.92 -7.51
N GLY A 80 -9.97 0.94 -8.08
CA GLY A 80 -9.35 1.01 -9.40
C GLY A 80 -10.18 0.42 -10.55
N GLY A 81 -11.34 -0.17 -10.24
CA GLY A 81 -12.19 -0.90 -11.17
C GLY A 81 -11.97 -2.41 -11.07
N SER A 82 -13.06 -3.18 -11.15
CA SER A 82 -13.07 -4.65 -11.02
C SER A 82 -12.16 -5.32 -12.06
N GLY A 83 -11.11 -6.01 -11.59
CA GLY A 83 -10.30 -6.95 -12.40
C GLY A 83 -9.38 -6.35 -13.47
N GLY A 84 -8.94 -5.10 -13.31
CA GLY A 84 -8.07 -4.40 -14.26
C GLY A 84 -6.58 -4.40 -13.91
N THR A 85 -5.81 -3.72 -14.75
CA THR A 85 -4.39 -3.39 -14.55
C THR A 85 -4.20 -1.88 -14.62
N PRO A 86 -3.31 -1.25 -13.83
CA PRO A 86 -3.09 0.18 -13.94
C PRO A 86 -2.52 0.53 -15.31
N ARG A 87 -3.05 1.59 -15.93
CA ARG A 87 -2.48 2.15 -17.17
C ARG A 87 -1.32 3.10 -16.89
N GLU A 88 -1.33 3.73 -15.71
CA GLU A 88 -0.33 4.68 -15.27
C GLU A 88 -0.20 4.61 -13.75
N LEU A 89 1.02 4.72 -13.25
CA LEU A 89 1.34 4.79 -11.83
C LEU A 89 2.32 5.94 -11.58
N ASN A 90 2.34 6.44 -10.35
CA ASN A 90 3.33 7.42 -9.89
C ASN A 90 4.64 6.74 -9.47
N PHE A 91 4.51 5.61 -8.79
CA PHE A 91 5.61 4.76 -8.35
C PHE A 91 5.05 3.41 -7.89
N PHE A 92 5.93 2.43 -7.70
CA PHE A 92 5.66 1.22 -6.91
C PHE A 92 6.90 0.80 -6.14
N PHE A 93 6.73 -0.11 -5.18
CA PHE A 93 7.83 -0.78 -4.48
C PHE A 93 7.40 -2.17 -4.02
N GLY A 94 8.38 -3.04 -3.76
CA GLY A 94 8.18 -4.40 -3.29
C GLY A 94 8.32 -4.51 -1.76
N ILE A 95 7.48 -5.35 -1.16
CA ILE A 95 7.59 -5.79 0.23
C ILE A 95 7.60 -7.32 0.29
N ARG A 96 8.27 -7.85 1.31
CA ARG A 96 8.26 -9.26 1.67
C ARG A 96 7.41 -9.41 2.91
N VAL A 97 6.37 -10.22 2.81
CA VAL A 97 5.44 -10.52 3.90
C VAL A 97 5.71 -11.94 4.38
N LYS A 98 6.04 -12.08 5.66
CA LYS A 98 6.14 -13.38 6.33
C LYS A 98 4.83 -13.67 7.03
N TRP A 99 4.27 -14.86 6.80
CA TRP A 99 2.96 -15.25 7.31
C TRP A 99 3.10 -16.13 8.54
N LYS A 100 2.19 -15.98 9.52
CA LYS A 100 2.13 -16.82 10.73
C LYS A 100 1.87 -18.29 10.40
N SER A 101 1.19 -18.59 9.30
CA SER A 101 0.98 -19.96 8.81
C SER A 101 2.23 -20.57 8.15
N GLY A 102 3.31 -19.79 8.04
CA GLY A 102 4.59 -20.19 7.45
C GLY A 102 4.76 -19.74 6.00
N GLY A 103 6.02 -19.56 5.61
CA GLY A 103 6.40 -19.09 4.29
C GLY A 103 6.33 -17.58 4.12
N GLU A 104 6.72 -17.12 2.93
CA GLU A 104 6.77 -15.71 2.57
C GLU A 104 6.14 -15.46 1.21
N THR A 105 5.59 -14.27 1.03
CA THR A 105 5.13 -13.78 -0.27
C THR A 105 5.72 -12.41 -0.55
N VAL A 106 6.08 -12.19 -1.82
CA VAL A 106 6.44 -10.86 -2.31
C VAL A 106 5.17 -10.18 -2.81
N LEU A 107 4.89 -8.99 -2.27
CA LEU A 107 3.81 -8.13 -2.73
C LEU A 107 4.41 -6.84 -3.29
N TYR A 108 3.82 -6.32 -4.36
CA TYR A 108 4.14 -5.00 -4.89
C TYR A 108 3.00 -4.04 -4.59
N LEU A 109 3.34 -2.86 -4.06
CA LEU A 109 2.40 -1.79 -3.75
C LEU A 109 2.64 -0.62 -4.70
N GLY A 110 1.65 -0.32 -5.53
CA GLY A 110 1.71 0.73 -6.55
C GLY A 110 0.78 1.89 -6.23
N GLN A 111 1.22 3.12 -6.41
CA GLN A 111 0.39 4.30 -6.15
C GLN A 111 -0.01 4.95 -7.48
N GLY A 112 -1.31 4.95 -7.79
CA GLY A 112 -1.89 5.57 -8.97
C GLY A 112 -2.46 6.97 -8.68
N SER A 113 -3.28 7.53 -9.58
CA SER A 113 -3.95 8.80 -9.30
C SER A 113 -5.33 8.87 -10.00
N ASN A 114 -6.32 8.17 -9.47
CA ASN A 114 -7.70 8.27 -9.96
C ASN A 114 -8.52 9.21 -9.08
N GLY A 115 -8.83 10.41 -9.61
CA GLY A 115 -9.79 11.33 -8.99
C GLY A 115 -9.41 11.81 -7.58
N PRO A 116 -10.40 12.17 -6.73
CA PRO A 116 -10.16 12.73 -5.40
C PRO A 116 -9.74 11.71 -4.33
N ARG A 117 -9.63 10.42 -4.68
CA ARG A 117 -9.28 9.34 -3.76
C ARG A 117 -7.93 8.75 -4.15
N ASN A 118 -7.15 8.33 -3.16
CA ASN A 118 -5.88 7.67 -3.44
C ASN A 118 -6.13 6.29 -4.03
N ASN A 119 -5.39 5.95 -5.08
CA ASN A 119 -5.60 4.75 -5.88
C ASN A 119 -4.40 3.83 -5.72
N TRP A 120 -4.34 3.14 -4.59
CA TRP A 120 -3.29 2.16 -4.34
C TRP A 120 -3.67 0.83 -4.98
N TRP A 121 -2.66 0.19 -5.54
CA TRP A 121 -2.69 -1.12 -6.13
C TRP A 121 -1.85 -2.05 -5.28
N ILE A 122 -2.32 -3.28 -5.14
CA ILE A 122 -1.55 -4.41 -4.63
C ILE A 122 -1.47 -5.46 -5.73
N GLY A 123 -0.30 -6.03 -5.95
CA GLY A 123 -0.12 -7.06 -6.95
C GLY A 123 0.94 -8.08 -6.57
N ALA A 124 0.74 -9.31 -7.02
CA ALA A 124 1.67 -10.43 -6.89
C ALA A 124 1.19 -11.60 -7.76
N PRO A 125 2.09 -12.46 -8.27
CA PRO A 125 1.69 -13.63 -9.06
C PRO A 125 0.71 -14.58 -8.34
N GLN A 126 0.70 -14.57 -7.01
CA GLN A 126 -0.17 -15.38 -6.16
C GLN A 126 -1.55 -14.76 -5.91
N ILE A 127 -1.78 -13.53 -6.37
CA ILE A 127 -3.07 -12.86 -6.26
C ILE A 127 -3.97 -13.31 -7.41
N GLU A 128 -5.22 -13.58 -7.09
CA GLU A 128 -6.32 -13.75 -8.05
C GLU A 128 -7.25 -12.54 -7.92
N ALA A 129 -7.22 -11.68 -8.93
CA ALA A 129 -8.01 -10.46 -8.97
C ALA A 129 -9.46 -10.75 -9.41
N GLY A 130 -10.39 -10.02 -8.80
CA GLY A 130 -11.83 -10.06 -9.10
C GLY A 130 -12.56 -8.97 -8.32
N ASP A 131 -13.89 -9.09 -8.17
CA ASP A 131 -14.68 -8.18 -7.33
C ASP A 131 -14.23 -8.20 -5.85
N SER A 132 -13.62 -9.31 -5.44
CA SER A 132 -12.74 -9.38 -4.28
C SER A 132 -11.50 -10.15 -4.69
N ALA A 133 -10.33 -9.58 -4.41
CA ALA A 133 -9.09 -10.29 -4.68
C ALA A 133 -8.87 -11.40 -3.64
N ARG A 134 -8.14 -12.43 -4.03
CA ARG A 134 -7.68 -13.50 -3.14
C ARG A 134 -6.18 -13.65 -3.28
N ILE A 135 -5.53 -14.15 -2.24
CA ILE A 135 -4.13 -14.55 -2.28
C ILE A 135 -3.98 -15.94 -1.68
N THR A 136 -3.31 -16.82 -2.41
CA THR A 136 -2.96 -18.15 -1.92
C THR A 136 -1.58 -18.09 -1.27
N LEU A 137 -1.54 -18.33 0.04
CA LEU A 137 -0.31 -18.33 0.82
C LEU A 137 0.53 -19.59 0.52
N PRO A 138 1.84 -19.59 0.80
CA PRO A 138 2.68 -20.78 0.64
C PRO A 138 2.20 -22.01 1.43
N SER A 139 1.47 -21.80 2.53
CA SER A 139 0.83 -22.86 3.31
C SER A 139 -0.40 -23.50 2.65
N GLY A 140 -0.88 -22.94 1.53
CA GLY A 140 -2.14 -23.32 0.88
C GLY A 140 -3.38 -22.61 1.45
N GLN A 141 -3.23 -21.85 2.53
CA GLN A 141 -4.29 -21.00 3.06
C GLN A 141 -4.64 -19.92 2.03
N VAL A 142 -5.93 -19.65 1.82
CA VAL A 142 -6.40 -18.58 0.95
C VAL A 142 -6.93 -17.44 1.81
N LEU A 143 -6.44 -16.22 1.58
CA LEU A 143 -6.97 -15.00 2.20
C LEU A 143 -7.68 -14.15 1.15
N LYS A 144 -8.81 -13.56 1.54
CA LYS A 144 -9.48 -12.49 0.78
C LYS A 144 -8.74 -11.17 1.02
N ILE A 145 -8.62 -10.36 -0.03
CA ILE A 145 -8.07 -9.01 0.00
C ILE A 145 -9.18 -8.02 -0.35
N GLU A 146 -9.47 -7.10 0.57
CA GLU A 146 -10.48 -6.07 0.40
C GLU A 146 -9.92 -4.68 0.68
N GLY A 147 -10.51 -3.66 0.04
CA GLY A 147 -10.24 -2.29 0.42
C GLY A 147 -11.17 -1.85 1.53
N ALA A 148 -10.67 -1.06 2.47
CA ALA A 148 -11.49 -0.39 3.47
C ALA A 148 -11.07 1.07 3.65
N SER A 149 -12.00 1.88 4.16
CA SER A 149 -11.64 3.17 4.75
C SER A 149 -10.88 2.92 6.07
N PRO A 150 -9.74 3.58 6.32
CA PRO A 150 -9.05 3.49 7.61
C PRO A 150 -9.97 3.84 8.79
N GLU A 151 -10.87 4.82 8.64
CA GLU A 151 -11.80 5.25 9.70
C GLU A 151 -12.82 4.16 10.05
N GLU A 152 -13.30 3.42 9.06
CA GLU A 152 -14.28 2.33 9.25
C GLU A 152 -13.66 1.12 9.94
N ASP A 153 -12.37 0.86 9.72
CA ASP A 153 -11.73 -0.40 10.10
C ASP A 153 -10.76 -0.28 11.29
N LEU A 154 -10.23 0.91 11.53
CA LEU A 154 -9.26 1.16 12.61
C LEU A 154 -9.80 2.09 13.70
N GLY A 155 -10.99 2.68 13.50
CA GLY A 155 -11.62 3.61 14.44
C GLY A 155 -11.32 5.08 14.14
N ALA A 156 -11.49 5.96 15.13
CA ALA A 156 -11.33 7.39 14.93
C ALA A 156 -9.86 7.75 14.59
N PRO A 157 -9.60 8.76 13.72
CA PRO A 157 -8.25 9.13 13.25
C PRO A 157 -7.18 9.36 14.32
N PHE A 158 -7.57 9.75 15.54
CA PHE A 158 -6.65 9.98 16.66
C PHE A 158 -6.14 8.69 17.31
N ASP A 159 -6.91 7.60 17.27
CA ASP A 159 -6.48 6.29 17.77
C ASP A 159 -5.57 5.54 16.78
N ILE A 160 -5.48 6.05 15.55
CA ILE A 160 -4.71 5.50 14.43
C ILE A 160 -3.31 6.12 14.37
N LEU A 161 -3.16 7.34 14.88
CA LEU A 161 -1.92 8.10 14.85
C LEU A 161 -0.75 7.33 15.47
N ASP A 162 -0.92 6.80 16.67
CA ASP A 162 0.11 6.00 17.36
C ASP A 162 0.41 4.66 16.66
N LYS A 163 -0.53 4.17 15.85
CA LYS A 163 -0.47 2.85 15.18
C LYS A 163 0.11 2.93 13.78
N VAL A 164 -0.05 4.06 13.09
CA VAL A 164 0.23 4.20 11.65
C VAL A 164 1.33 5.23 11.39
N VAL A 165 1.56 6.19 12.28
CA VAL A 165 2.57 7.23 12.10
C VAL A 165 3.88 6.84 12.79
N PRO A 166 5.01 6.74 12.07
CA PRO A 166 6.30 6.40 12.67
C PRO A 166 6.69 7.40 13.77
N ASP A 167 7.38 6.92 14.82
CA ASP A 167 7.71 7.72 16.03
C ASP A 167 8.32 9.10 15.75
N GLN A 168 9.16 9.20 14.71
CA GLN A 168 9.79 10.45 14.26
C GLN A 168 8.81 11.54 13.80
N PHE A 169 7.52 11.22 13.63
CA PHE A 169 6.46 12.14 13.25
C PHE A 169 5.41 12.33 14.37
N LYS A 170 5.53 11.62 15.50
CA LYS A 170 4.60 11.77 16.64
C LYS A 170 4.62 13.17 17.25
N GLY A 171 5.80 13.79 17.36
CA GLY A 171 5.93 15.19 17.81
C GLY A 171 5.34 16.23 16.82
N LEU A 172 5.13 15.83 15.56
CA LEU A 172 4.48 16.66 14.54
C LEU A 172 2.95 16.44 14.57
N ALA A 173 2.48 15.23 14.87
CA ALA A 173 1.05 14.92 14.99
C ALA A 173 0.34 15.76 16.07
N ASP A 174 1.01 16.03 17.19
CA ASP A 174 0.53 16.95 18.24
C ASP A 174 0.50 18.43 17.79
N LEU A 175 1.30 18.79 16.77
CA LEU A 175 1.48 20.17 16.32
C LEU A 175 0.65 20.53 15.08
N ILE A 176 0.26 19.55 14.24
CA ILE A 176 -0.36 19.82 12.93
C ILE A 176 -1.90 19.72 12.94
N GLY A 177 -2.50 19.04 13.92
CA GLY A 177 -3.95 19.02 14.12
C GLY A 177 -4.76 18.22 13.08
N LYS A 178 -6.09 18.17 13.33
CA LYS A 178 -7.12 17.43 12.55
C LYS A 178 -7.04 17.56 11.02
N PRO A 179 -6.69 18.71 10.42
CA PRO A 179 -6.72 18.87 8.97
C PRO A 179 -5.70 18.02 8.22
N LEU A 180 -4.45 17.93 8.69
CA LEU A 180 -3.43 17.11 8.01
C LEU A 180 -3.73 15.62 8.19
N LEU A 181 -4.27 15.21 9.34
CA LEU A 181 -4.72 13.83 9.54
C LEU A 181 -5.86 13.50 8.57
N LYS A 182 -6.81 14.40 8.37
CA LYS A 182 -7.89 14.23 7.40
C LYS A 182 -7.36 14.20 5.96
N GLU A 183 -6.31 14.94 5.66
CA GLU A 183 -5.63 14.92 4.35
C GLU A 183 -4.84 13.62 4.11
N LEU A 184 -4.11 13.15 5.14
CA LEU A 184 -3.39 11.88 5.13
C LEU A 184 -4.37 10.70 5.03
N PHE A 185 -5.36 10.61 5.92
CA PHE A 185 -6.26 9.46 6.02
C PHE A 185 -7.46 9.50 5.07
N GLY A 186 -7.95 10.69 4.69
CA GLY A 186 -9.00 10.83 3.67
C GLY A 186 -8.54 10.38 2.27
N GLN A 187 -7.23 10.17 2.11
CA GLN A 187 -6.57 9.68 0.91
C GLN A 187 -5.69 8.46 1.21
N VAL A 188 -5.99 7.60 2.18
CA VAL A 188 -5.24 6.35 2.40
C VAL A 188 -6.13 5.15 2.06
N ASN A 189 -5.56 4.18 1.34
CA ASN A 189 -6.19 2.87 1.21
C ASN A 189 -5.62 1.91 2.26
N LEU A 190 -6.54 1.18 2.88
CA LEU A 190 -6.24 0.02 3.68
C LEU A 190 -6.56 -1.23 2.84
N PHE A 191 -5.61 -2.14 2.74
CA PHE A 191 -5.83 -3.51 2.26
C PHE A 191 -6.04 -4.43 3.46
N ARG A 192 -7.25 -4.96 3.61
CA ARG A 192 -7.60 -5.93 4.64
C ARG A 192 -7.42 -7.33 4.09
N PHE A 193 -6.69 -8.16 4.81
CA PHE A 193 -6.59 -9.60 4.57
C PHE A 193 -7.42 -10.32 5.61
N SER A 194 -8.27 -11.24 5.16
CA SER A 194 -9.11 -12.05 6.05
C SER A 194 -9.35 -13.44 5.45
N THR A 195 -9.63 -14.43 6.30
CA THR A 195 -10.12 -15.76 5.89
C THR A 195 -11.56 -15.74 5.43
#